data_AF-A0A9X0A521-F1
#
_entry.id   AF-A0A9X0A521-F1
#
_cell.length_a   1.000
_cell.length_b   1.000
_cell.length_c   1.000
_cell.angle_alpha   90.00
_cell.angle_beta   90.00
_cell.angle_gamma   90.00
#
_symmetry.space_group_name_H-M   'P 1'
#
loop_
_entity.id
_entity.type
_entity.pdbx_description
1 polymer ?
#
loop_
_entity_poly.entity_id
_entity_poly.type
_entity_poly.pdbx_seq_one_letter_code
_entity_poly.pdbx_strand_id
1 'polypeptide(L)'
;MAAVSVVCARNITTKALQLRPAVAIAKIPMRDATTASDSPRNKTFSVYRWDPDKPGDKPRMQEYQVDLNRCGPMVLDALIKIKNEMDPTLTFRRSCREGICGSCSMNIGGTNTLACISRINQDVGKKTKIYPLPHMYVVKDLVPDMTNFYEQYQSIEPYLKKKTEVDYGKEQYLQSIDDRKKLDGLYECILCACCSTSCPSYWWNGDKYLGPAVLMQAYRWMIDTRDDYTEERLAQLDSDPFKLYRCHTIMNCTKTCPKGLNPGKAIGEIKKMLATYQGKQAATA
;
A
#
# COMPACT_ATOMS: atom_id res chain seq x y z
N MET A 1 -66.32 -25.72 -43.98
CA MET A 1 -65.31 -26.55 -44.67
C MET A 1 -64.00 -26.45 -43.91
N ALA A 2 -63.57 -27.60 -43.37
CA ALA A 2 -62.25 -27.97 -42.85
C ALA A 2 -61.46 -26.99 -41.95
N ALA A 3 -61.51 -27.28 -40.65
CA ALA A 3 -60.38 -27.11 -39.74
C ALA A 3 -59.30 -28.17 -40.02
N VAL A 4 -58.02 -27.83 -39.84
CA VAL A 4 -56.98 -28.83 -39.52
C VAL A 4 -56.09 -28.26 -38.43
N SER A 5 -56.23 -28.89 -37.26
CA SER A 5 -55.43 -28.76 -36.07
C SER A 5 -54.25 -29.73 -36.18
N VAL A 6 -53.03 -29.31 -35.84
CA VAL A 6 -51.90 -30.23 -35.65
C VAL A 6 -51.59 -30.29 -34.16
N VAL A 7 -52.17 -31.31 -33.51
CA VAL A 7 -51.82 -31.78 -32.18
C VAL A 7 -50.69 -32.79 -32.35
N CYS A 8 -49.50 -32.50 -31.83
CA CYS A 8 -48.47 -33.52 -31.62
C CYS A 8 -48.46 -33.89 -30.14
N ALA A 9 -49.00 -35.08 -29.85
CA ALA A 9 -49.01 -35.69 -28.54
C ALA A 9 -47.61 -36.16 -28.14
N ARG A 10 -47.19 -35.85 -26.91
CA ARG A 10 -46.20 -36.67 -26.19
C ARG A 10 -46.67 -36.90 -24.76
N ASN A 11 -46.88 -38.19 -24.48
CA ASN A 11 -47.26 -38.77 -23.20
C ASN A 11 -46.29 -38.36 -22.09
N ILE A 12 -46.80 -37.69 -21.06
CA ILE A 12 -46.09 -37.51 -19.78
C ILE A 12 -46.43 -38.73 -18.93
N THR A 13 -45.54 -39.71 -18.90
CA THR A 13 -45.58 -40.79 -17.91
C THR A 13 -45.13 -40.22 -16.56
N THR A 14 -46.04 -40.20 -15.60
CA THR A 14 -45.76 -39.89 -14.19
C THR A 14 -44.86 -40.98 -13.60
N LYS A 15 -43.54 -40.77 -13.61
CA LYS A 15 -42.62 -41.55 -12.77
C LYS A 15 -42.80 -41.09 -11.31
N ALA A 16 -43.27 -42.01 -10.47
CA ALA A 16 -43.30 -41.82 -9.03
C ALA A 16 -41.90 -41.48 -8.51
N LEU A 17 -41.79 -40.35 -7.82
CA LEU A 17 -40.57 -39.89 -7.18
C LEU A 17 -40.30 -40.80 -5.97
N GLN A 18 -39.38 -41.76 -6.11
CA GLN A 18 -38.90 -42.54 -4.97
C GLN A 18 -38.05 -41.64 -4.08
N LEU A 19 -38.56 -41.37 -2.87
CA LEU A 19 -37.81 -40.72 -1.79
C LEU A 19 -36.59 -41.57 -1.43
N ARG A 20 -35.40 -40.99 -1.60
CA ARG A 20 -34.15 -41.58 -1.08
C ARG A 20 -34.18 -41.57 0.45
N PRO A 21 -33.66 -42.60 1.13
CA PRO A 21 -33.58 -42.58 2.58
C PRO A 21 -32.66 -41.46 3.04
N ALA A 22 -33.00 -40.83 4.16
CA ALA A 22 -32.21 -39.78 4.78
C ALA A 22 -30.79 -40.28 5.05
N VAL A 23 -29.80 -39.62 4.45
CA VAL A 23 -28.40 -39.80 4.82
C VAL A 23 -28.25 -39.30 6.24
N ALA A 24 -27.85 -40.19 7.16
CA ALA A 24 -27.52 -39.80 8.52
C ALA A 24 -26.40 -38.75 8.47
N ILE A 25 -26.71 -37.53 8.88
CA ILE A 25 -25.71 -36.48 9.10
C ILE A 25 -24.86 -36.95 10.28
N ALA A 26 -23.66 -37.45 10.01
CA ALA A 26 -22.66 -37.62 11.04
C ALA A 26 -22.41 -36.24 11.65
N LYS A 27 -22.72 -36.10 12.95
CA LYS A 27 -22.32 -34.93 13.74
C LYS A 27 -20.80 -34.83 13.66
N ILE A 28 -20.30 -33.92 12.85
CA ILE A 28 -18.91 -33.47 12.95
C ILE A 28 -18.81 -32.86 14.34
N PRO A 29 -17.97 -33.40 15.25
CA PRO A 29 -17.79 -32.77 16.53
C PRO A 29 -17.24 -31.37 16.23
N MET A 30 -17.97 -30.34 16.68
CA MET A 30 -17.38 -29.01 16.78
C MET A 30 -16.10 -29.20 17.58
N ARG A 31 -14.95 -28.90 16.97
CA ARG A 31 -13.70 -28.83 17.71
C ARG A 31 -13.91 -27.73 18.73
N ASP A 32 -14.11 -28.13 19.98
CA ASP A 32 -13.92 -27.28 21.13
C ASP A 32 -12.57 -26.58 20.97
N ALA A 33 -12.60 -25.26 20.97
CA ALA A 33 -11.44 -24.40 20.95
C ALA A 33 -10.77 -24.42 22.33
N THR A 34 -10.30 -25.58 22.77
CA THR A 34 -9.57 -25.72 24.03
C THR A 34 -8.53 -26.82 23.88
N THR A 35 -7.33 -26.42 23.50
CA THR A 35 -6.05 -26.83 24.11
C THR A 35 -4.95 -26.00 23.43
N ALA A 36 -4.93 -24.70 23.72
CA ALA A 36 -3.70 -23.93 23.58
C ALA A 36 -2.68 -24.56 24.54
N SER A 37 -1.44 -24.81 24.08
CA SER A 37 -0.38 -25.27 24.98
C SER A 37 -0.25 -24.29 26.17
N ASP A 38 -0.30 -24.78 27.40
CA ASP A 38 -0.39 -23.96 28.63
C ASP A 38 0.81 -23.02 28.89
N SER A 39 1.94 -23.20 28.20
CA SER A 39 3.12 -22.34 28.40
C SER A 39 3.06 -21.07 27.53
N PRO A 40 3.18 -19.86 28.13
CA PRO A 40 3.20 -18.60 27.39
C PRO A 40 4.31 -18.57 26.34
N ARG A 41 3.98 -18.10 25.13
CA ARG A 41 4.96 -17.91 24.05
C ARG A 41 5.37 -16.45 24.01
N ASN A 42 6.24 -16.05 24.94
CA ASN A 42 6.64 -14.66 25.09
C ASN A 42 7.59 -14.21 23.97
N LYS A 43 7.11 -13.32 23.10
CA LYS A 43 7.89 -12.66 22.06
C LYS A 43 8.33 -11.27 22.52
N THR A 44 9.60 -10.95 22.33
CA THR A 44 10.12 -9.62 22.63
C THR A 44 10.05 -8.69 21.42
N PHE A 45 9.42 -7.53 21.62
CA PHE A 45 9.41 -6.40 20.69
C PHE A 45 10.27 -5.27 21.26
N SER A 46 11.27 -4.83 20.51
CA SER A 46 12.11 -3.68 20.87
C SER A 46 11.66 -2.49 20.04
N VAL A 47 11.01 -1.52 20.68
CA VAL A 47 10.28 -0.43 20.00
C VAL A 47 10.97 0.89 20.28
N TYR A 48 11.19 1.69 19.24
CA TYR A 48 11.66 3.07 19.34
C TYR A 48 10.68 3.93 20.14
N ARG A 49 11.21 4.69 21.11
CA ARG A 49 10.47 5.63 21.94
C ARG A 49 11.15 6.99 21.94
N TRP A 50 10.34 8.04 21.85
CA TRP A 50 10.78 9.42 22.05
C TRP A 50 9.56 10.29 22.37
N ASP A 51 9.68 11.13 23.40
CA ASP A 51 8.59 11.96 23.90
C ASP A 51 8.90 13.46 23.74
N PRO A 52 8.21 14.19 22.84
CA PRO A 52 8.46 15.62 22.63
C PRO A 52 8.15 16.47 23.87
N ASP A 53 7.24 15.98 24.73
CA ASP A 53 6.76 16.70 25.90
C ASP A 53 7.72 16.60 27.09
N LYS A 54 8.82 15.83 26.96
CA LYS A 54 9.84 15.65 28.00
C LYS A 54 11.13 16.39 27.62
N PRO A 55 11.42 17.54 28.26
CA PRO A 55 12.62 18.31 27.97
C PRO A 55 13.90 17.47 28.09
N GLY A 56 14.73 17.51 27.05
CA GLY A 56 16.01 16.79 27.01
C GLY A 56 15.90 15.28 26.73
N ASP A 57 14.70 14.73 26.52
CA ASP A 57 14.52 13.31 26.25
C ASP A 57 15.29 12.88 25.00
N LYS A 58 15.89 11.69 25.07
CA LYS A 58 16.70 11.11 23.99
C LYS A 58 16.00 9.86 23.47
N PRO A 59 16.04 9.64 22.14
CA PRO A 59 15.52 8.41 21.57
C PRO A 59 16.10 7.16 22.24
N ARG A 60 15.21 6.21 22.54
CA ARG A 60 15.58 4.96 23.22
C ARG A 60 14.81 3.79 22.65
N MET A 61 15.31 2.58 22.92
CA MET A 61 14.59 1.35 22.62
C MET A 61 13.95 0.83 23.91
N GLN A 62 12.66 0.52 23.89
CA GLN A 62 11.96 -0.12 24.99
C GLN A 62 11.53 -1.52 24.59
N GLU A 63 11.74 -2.49 25.48
CA GLU A 63 11.37 -3.88 25.24
C GLU A 63 10.01 -4.21 25.87
N TYR A 64 9.17 -4.91 25.11
CA TYR A 64 7.88 -5.43 25.55
C TYR A 64 7.83 -6.93 25.28
N GLN A 65 7.40 -7.71 26.27
CA GLN A 65 7.17 -9.14 26.11
C GLN A 65 5.68 -9.41 25.90
N VAL A 66 5.31 -9.95 24.74
CA VAL A 66 3.93 -10.24 24.39
C VAL A 66 3.75 -11.75 24.25
N ASP A 67 2.79 -12.31 24.98
CA ASP A 67 2.39 -13.71 24.80
C ASP A 67 1.65 -13.90 23.46
N LEU A 68 2.29 -14.61 22.54
CA LEU A 68 1.74 -14.87 21.21
C LEU A 68 0.50 -15.76 21.22
N ASN A 69 0.27 -16.55 22.27
CA ASN A 69 -0.95 -17.36 22.40
C ASN A 69 -2.19 -16.48 22.65
N ARG A 70 -1.99 -15.24 23.10
CA ARG A 70 -3.04 -14.26 23.45
C ARG A 70 -2.92 -12.97 22.65
N CYS A 71 -2.37 -13.06 21.44
CA CYS A 71 -2.16 -11.93 20.53
C CYS A 71 -2.58 -12.33 19.10
N GLY A 72 -3.10 -11.37 18.33
CA GLY A 72 -3.33 -11.56 16.91
C GLY A 72 -2.03 -11.80 16.12
N PRO A 73 -2.12 -12.28 14.87
CA PRO A 73 -0.96 -12.75 14.12
C PRO A 73 -0.07 -11.63 13.56
N MET A 74 -0.53 -10.37 13.54
CA MET A 74 0.15 -9.24 12.90
C MET A 74 0.87 -8.35 13.91
N VAL A 75 1.93 -7.68 13.48
CA VAL A 75 2.69 -6.77 14.35
C VAL A 75 1.81 -5.62 14.87
N LEU A 76 0.82 -5.16 14.10
CA LEU A 76 -0.16 -4.19 14.59
C LEU A 76 -0.97 -4.72 15.78
N ASP A 77 -1.33 -6.01 15.80
CA ASP A 77 -2.06 -6.62 16.91
C ASP A 77 -1.22 -6.57 18.19
N ALA A 78 0.08 -6.85 18.07
CA ALA A 78 1.02 -6.73 19.18
C ALA A 78 1.17 -5.28 19.66
N LEU A 79 1.28 -4.30 18.75
CA LEU A 79 1.37 -2.88 19.12
C LEU A 79 0.11 -2.38 19.84
N ILE A 80 -1.08 -2.79 19.37
CA ILE A 80 -2.35 -2.45 20.03
C ILE A 80 -2.43 -3.13 21.41
N LYS A 81 -2.04 -4.40 21.51
CA LYS A 81 -2.01 -5.13 22.77
C LYS A 81 -1.06 -4.47 23.78
N ILE A 82 0.16 -4.11 23.37
CA ILE A 82 1.11 -3.37 24.20
C ILE A 82 0.47 -2.07 24.69
N LYS A 83 -0.13 -1.29 23.79
CA LYS A 83 -0.76 0.00 24.15
C LYS A 83 -1.91 -0.17 25.14
N ASN A 84 -2.77 -1.17 24.93
CA ASN A 84 -3.98 -1.34 25.73
C ASN A 84 -3.71 -1.98 27.10
N GLU A 85 -2.75 -2.90 27.18
CA GLU A 85 -2.58 -3.76 28.35
C GLU A 85 -1.28 -3.51 29.13
N MET A 86 -0.29 -2.81 28.55
CA MET A 86 1.05 -2.68 29.14
C MET A 86 1.52 -1.22 29.25
N ASP A 87 1.39 -0.42 28.19
CA ASP A 87 1.90 0.94 28.12
C ASP A 87 1.02 1.83 27.23
N PRO A 88 0.02 2.52 27.81
CA PRO A 88 -0.87 3.40 27.06
C PRO A 88 -0.18 4.62 26.45
N THR A 89 1.08 4.90 26.83
CA THR A 89 1.85 6.02 26.25
C THR A 89 2.44 5.70 24.88
N LEU A 90 2.55 4.43 24.50
CA LEU A 90 3.05 4.02 23.18
C LEU A 90 2.18 4.61 22.07
N THR A 91 2.79 5.37 21.17
CA THR A 91 2.07 6.11 20.13
C THR A 91 2.47 5.67 18.71
N PHE A 92 1.46 5.40 17.88
CA PHE A 92 1.61 5.01 16.47
C PHE A 92 0.32 5.33 15.68
N ARG A 93 0.43 5.50 14.36
CA ARG A 93 -0.72 5.68 13.48
C ARG A 93 -1.29 4.34 13.02
N ARG A 94 -2.63 4.22 13.03
CA ARG A 94 -3.38 3.08 12.49
C ARG A 94 -4.81 3.48 12.15
N SER A 95 -5.40 2.82 11.16
CA SER A 95 -6.82 2.97 10.84
C SER A 95 -7.42 1.65 10.30
N CYS A 96 -7.18 1.32 9.03
CA CYS A 96 -7.93 0.25 8.33
C CYS A 96 -7.65 -1.19 8.77
N ARG A 97 -6.54 -1.52 9.46
CA ARG A 97 -6.13 -2.90 9.82
C ARG A 97 -6.04 -3.97 8.69
N GLU A 98 -6.28 -3.64 7.42
CA GLU A 98 -6.15 -4.60 6.29
C GLU A 98 -5.19 -4.17 5.16
N GLY A 99 -4.37 -3.13 5.39
CA GLY A 99 -3.31 -2.74 4.46
C GLY A 99 -3.77 -1.90 3.26
N ILE A 100 -4.87 -1.15 3.39
CA ILE A 100 -5.38 -0.26 2.34
C ILE A 100 -5.15 1.23 2.61
N CYS A 101 -5.18 1.70 3.87
CA CYS A 101 -5.05 3.14 4.18
C CYS A 101 -3.62 3.67 4.25
N GLY A 102 -2.61 2.80 4.35
CA GLY A 102 -1.20 3.18 4.46
C GLY A 102 -0.74 3.73 5.82
N SER A 103 -1.63 4.04 6.77
CA SER A 103 -1.27 4.78 7.99
C SER A 103 -0.25 4.10 8.93
N CYS A 104 -0.18 2.77 8.95
CA CYS A 104 0.68 2.01 9.87
C CYS A 104 2.03 1.60 9.24
N SER A 105 2.53 2.40 8.30
CA SER A 105 3.85 2.26 7.69
C SER A 105 4.95 2.54 8.72
N MET A 106 5.86 1.58 8.90
CA MET A 106 6.98 1.68 9.82
C MET A 106 8.10 0.71 9.42
N ASN A 107 9.27 0.78 10.05
CA ASN A 107 10.35 -0.17 9.82
C ASN A 107 10.27 -1.32 10.84
N ILE A 108 10.04 -2.53 10.35
CA ILE A 108 9.87 -3.75 11.15
C ILE A 108 10.96 -4.74 10.76
N GLY A 109 11.82 -5.10 11.70
CA GLY A 109 12.92 -6.03 11.45
C GLY A 109 13.87 -5.56 10.34
N GLY A 110 14.04 -4.24 10.17
CA GLY A 110 14.90 -3.66 9.15
C GLY A 110 14.22 -3.38 7.80
N THR A 111 12.95 -3.76 7.62
CA THR A 111 12.22 -3.54 6.35
C THR A 111 11.04 -2.61 6.56
N ASN A 112 10.84 -1.65 5.65
CA ASN A 112 9.66 -0.79 5.67
C ASN A 112 8.43 -1.59 5.20
N THR A 113 7.40 -1.64 6.02
CA THR A 113 6.16 -2.37 5.69
C THR A 113 5.00 -1.79 6.49
N LEU A 114 3.81 -2.35 6.30
CA LEU A 114 2.62 -2.00 7.07
C LEU A 114 2.47 -2.98 8.24
N ALA A 115 2.42 -2.47 9.46
CA ALA A 115 2.30 -3.31 10.66
C ALA A 115 1.08 -4.25 10.62
N CYS A 116 -0.02 -3.81 10.00
CA CYS A 116 -1.27 -4.58 9.91
C CYS A 116 -1.22 -5.82 9.01
N ILE A 117 -0.24 -5.93 8.12
CA ILE A 117 -0.06 -7.10 7.24
C ILE A 117 1.34 -7.70 7.38
N SER A 118 2.12 -7.22 8.36
CA SER A 118 3.40 -7.80 8.74
C SER A 118 3.15 -8.87 9.79
N ARG A 119 3.32 -10.14 9.42
CA ARG A 119 3.17 -11.26 10.36
C ARG A 119 4.24 -11.19 11.44
N ILE A 120 3.84 -11.46 12.68
CA ILE A 120 4.79 -11.60 13.79
C ILE A 120 5.70 -12.81 13.50
N ASN A 121 7.02 -12.59 13.54
CA ASN A 121 7.99 -13.67 13.52
C ASN A 121 7.79 -14.57 14.77
N GLN A 122 7.42 -15.83 14.52
CA GLN A 122 7.05 -16.81 15.54
C GLN A 122 8.23 -17.34 16.37
N ASP A 123 9.47 -17.05 15.95
CA ASP A 123 10.70 -17.37 16.69
C ASP A 123 10.84 -16.43 17.91
N VAL A 124 10.47 -16.93 19.10
CA VAL A 124 10.51 -16.18 20.35
C VAL A 124 11.93 -15.80 20.79
N GLY A 125 12.96 -16.52 20.32
CA GLY A 125 14.37 -16.23 20.62
C GLY A 125 14.91 -15.00 19.90
N LYS A 126 14.24 -14.54 18.84
CA LYS A 126 14.62 -13.34 18.08
C LYS A 126 13.77 -12.14 18.48
N LYS A 127 14.40 -11.07 18.95
CA LYS A 127 13.73 -9.79 19.20
C LYS A 127 13.31 -9.14 17.87
N THR A 128 12.06 -8.67 17.77
CA THR A 128 11.61 -7.88 16.62
C THR A 128 11.83 -6.40 16.92
N LYS A 129 12.71 -5.73 16.17
CA LYS A 129 12.93 -4.29 16.28
C LYS A 129 11.90 -3.51 15.46
N ILE A 130 11.34 -2.46 16.03
CA ILE A 130 10.34 -1.59 15.40
C ILE A 130 10.82 -0.14 15.52
N TYR A 131 10.96 0.53 14.38
CA TYR A 131 11.35 1.93 14.26
C TYR A 131 10.31 2.71 13.43
N PRO A 132 10.30 4.06 13.52
CA PRO A 132 9.60 4.90 12.57
C PRO A 132 10.09 4.65 11.13
N LEU A 133 9.45 5.28 10.15
CA LEU A 133 10.00 5.32 8.80
C LEU A 133 11.39 5.96 8.82
N PRO A 134 12.40 5.37 8.13
CA PRO A 134 13.78 5.85 8.21
C PRO A 134 13.98 7.27 7.67
N HIS A 135 14.90 8.00 8.29
CA HIS A 135 15.32 9.36 7.89
C HIS A 135 14.17 10.38 7.82
N MET A 136 13.19 10.25 8.71
CA MET A 136 12.09 11.20 8.88
C MET A 136 12.23 11.89 10.24
N TYR A 137 11.80 13.15 10.32
CA TYR A 137 11.59 13.78 11.63
C TYR A 137 10.50 13.03 12.38
N VAL A 138 10.75 12.73 13.65
CA VAL A 138 9.81 11.99 14.50
C VAL A 138 9.02 12.99 15.33
N VAL A 139 7.69 12.89 15.26
CA VAL A 139 6.77 13.72 16.06
C VAL A 139 6.63 13.12 17.47
N LYS A 140 6.44 11.80 17.58
CA LYS A 140 6.38 11.06 18.85
C LYS A 140 6.47 9.56 18.57
N ASP A 141 7.27 8.82 19.33
CA ASP A 141 7.42 7.37 19.19
C ASP A 141 7.54 6.90 17.71
N LEU A 142 6.55 6.17 17.18
CA LEU A 142 6.54 5.61 15.82
C LEU A 142 5.86 6.52 14.78
N VAL A 143 5.65 7.79 15.10
CA VAL A 143 4.90 8.75 14.29
C VAL A 143 5.87 9.71 13.60
N PRO A 144 6.19 9.51 12.31
CA PRO A 144 6.98 10.47 11.55
C PRO A 144 6.15 11.69 11.16
N ASP A 145 6.80 12.82 10.90
CA ASP A 145 6.22 13.95 10.17
C ASP A 145 6.17 13.60 8.67
N MET A 146 4.99 13.75 8.06
CA MET A 146 4.73 13.38 6.66
C MET A 146 4.51 14.61 5.76
N THR A 147 4.68 15.83 6.28
CA THR A 147 4.32 17.08 5.60
C THR A 147 5.04 17.23 4.25
N ASN A 148 6.38 17.16 4.24
CA ASN A 148 7.18 17.23 3.01
C ASN A 148 6.77 16.16 1.97
N PHE A 149 6.46 14.94 2.41
CA PHE A 149 6.03 13.88 1.51
C PHE A 149 4.71 14.22 0.80
N TYR A 150 3.75 14.81 1.52
CA TYR A 150 2.47 15.22 0.95
C TYR A 150 2.59 16.48 0.10
N GLU A 151 3.43 17.44 0.47
CA GLU A 151 3.71 18.62 -0.33
C GLU A 151 4.33 18.24 -1.69
N GLN A 152 5.27 17.29 -1.69
CA GLN A 152 5.83 16.74 -2.93
C GLN A 152 4.76 16.04 -3.78
N TYR A 153 3.85 15.28 -3.17
CA TYR A 153 2.74 14.67 -3.90
C TYR A 153 1.79 15.71 -4.49
N GLN A 154 1.48 16.78 -3.76
CA GLN A 154 0.66 17.88 -4.28
C GLN A 154 1.35 18.60 -5.44
N SER A 155 2.68 18.76 -5.37
CA SER A 155 3.46 19.50 -6.36
C SER A 155 3.34 18.94 -7.78
N ILE A 156 3.12 17.63 -7.96
CA ILE A 156 2.96 17.00 -9.28
C ILE A 156 1.55 17.11 -9.86
N GLU A 157 0.66 17.89 -9.21
CA GLU A 157 -0.73 18.11 -9.60
C GLU A 157 -1.48 16.80 -9.88
N PRO A 158 -1.71 15.95 -8.86
CA PRO A 158 -2.14 14.57 -9.04
C PRO A 158 -3.66 14.45 -9.29
N TYR A 159 -4.13 15.15 -10.32
CA TYR A 159 -5.52 15.17 -10.79
C TYR A 159 -5.56 15.28 -12.31
N LEU A 160 -6.70 14.95 -12.90
CA LEU A 160 -6.90 14.95 -14.35
C LEU A 160 -6.92 16.38 -14.90
N LYS A 161 -6.13 16.65 -15.94
CA LYS A 161 -6.10 17.94 -16.63
C LYS A 161 -6.46 17.79 -18.11
N LYS A 162 -7.34 18.68 -18.60
CA LYS A 162 -7.81 18.73 -20.00
C LYS A 162 -7.50 20.11 -20.58
N LYS A 163 -7.07 20.17 -21.85
CA LYS A 163 -6.75 21.45 -22.53
C LYS A 163 -8.00 22.15 -23.04
N THR A 164 -8.99 21.40 -23.47
CA THR A 164 -10.31 21.91 -23.83
C THR A 164 -11.14 22.16 -22.58
N GLU A 165 -11.96 23.21 -22.59
CA GLU A 165 -13.01 23.37 -21.59
C GLU A 165 -13.94 22.15 -21.64
N VAL A 166 -14.17 21.55 -20.48
CA VAL A 166 -15.04 20.40 -20.36
C VAL A 166 -16.17 20.69 -19.39
N ASP A 167 -17.38 20.32 -19.80
CA ASP A 167 -18.54 20.37 -18.93
C ASP A 167 -18.56 19.13 -18.03
N TYR A 168 -17.95 19.29 -16.85
CA TYR A 168 -17.78 18.20 -15.90
C TYR A 168 -19.12 17.59 -15.49
N GLY A 169 -19.22 16.26 -15.62
CA GLY A 169 -20.39 15.50 -15.17
C GLY A 169 -21.48 15.30 -16.22
N LYS A 170 -21.36 15.88 -17.43
CA LYS A 170 -22.30 15.61 -18.52
C LYS A 170 -22.18 14.20 -19.08
N GLU A 171 -20.95 13.77 -19.38
CA GLU A 171 -20.68 12.47 -19.99
C GLU A 171 -19.40 11.83 -19.42
N GLN A 172 -19.24 10.53 -19.63
CA GLN A 172 -18.04 9.78 -19.27
C GLN A 172 -16.95 9.99 -20.32
N TYR A 173 -15.70 10.19 -19.89
CA TYR A 173 -14.57 10.16 -20.82
C TYR A 173 -14.32 8.73 -21.30
N LEU A 174 -14.32 8.55 -22.63
CA LEU A 174 -14.03 7.28 -23.25
C LEU A 174 -12.55 6.91 -23.04
N GLN A 175 -12.32 5.67 -22.64
CA GLN A 175 -10.99 5.08 -22.51
C GLN A 175 -11.09 3.60 -22.90
N SER A 176 -10.20 3.14 -23.77
CA SER A 176 -10.18 1.72 -24.16
C SER A 176 -9.75 0.83 -22.99
N ILE A 177 -10.11 -0.45 -23.03
CA ILE A 177 -9.67 -1.43 -22.02
C ILE A 177 -8.14 -1.50 -21.97
N ASP A 178 -7.49 -1.47 -23.14
CA ASP A 178 -6.04 -1.53 -23.23
C ASP A 178 -5.35 -0.31 -22.63
N ASP A 179 -5.91 0.90 -22.84
CA ASP A 179 -5.40 2.12 -22.22
C ASP A 179 -5.60 2.11 -20.71
N ARG A 180 -6.78 1.71 -20.24
CA ARG A 180 -7.07 1.60 -18.81
C ARG A 180 -6.11 0.62 -18.13
N LYS A 181 -5.79 -0.49 -18.78
CA LYS A 181 -4.87 -1.52 -18.25
C LYS A 181 -3.46 -0.97 -18.01
N LYS A 182 -3.03 0.08 -18.72
CA LYS A 182 -1.73 0.75 -18.47
C LYS A 182 -1.64 1.36 -17.07
N LEU A 183 -2.77 1.65 -16.42
CA LEU A 183 -2.82 2.19 -15.06
C LEU A 183 -2.64 1.12 -13.97
N ASP A 184 -2.83 -0.16 -14.30
CA ASP A 184 -2.67 -1.26 -13.35
C ASP A 184 -1.20 -1.36 -12.88
N GLY A 185 -1.02 -1.50 -11.57
CA GLY A 185 0.29 -1.41 -10.91
C GLY A 185 0.74 0.01 -10.58
N LEU A 186 -0.09 1.03 -10.83
CA LEU A 186 0.16 2.44 -10.51
C LEU A 186 -0.89 3.03 -9.57
N TYR A 187 -2.19 2.90 -9.90
CA TYR A 187 -3.27 3.54 -9.12
C TYR A 187 -3.52 2.89 -7.76
N GLU A 188 -3.04 1.66 -7.55
CA GLU A 188 -3.15 0.90 -6.30
C GLU A 188 -2.21 1.41 -5.20
N CYS A 189 -1.42 2.45 -5.49
CA CYS A 189 -0.58 3.13 -4.52
C CYS A 189 -1.42 3.73 -3.39
N ILE A 190 -1.09 3.38 -2.16
CA ILE A 190 -1.81 3.82 -0.95
C ILE A 190 -1.10 4.98 -0.22
N LEU A 191 -0.13 5.62 -0.88
CA LEU A 191 0.64 6.77 -0.33
C LEU A 191 1.25 6.53 1.07
N CYS A 192 1.69 5.30 1.37
CA CYS A 192 2.26 4.92 2.67
C CYS A 192 3.72 5.33 2.90
N ALA A 193 4.39 5.95 1.92
CA ALA A 193 5.79 6.34 1.95
C ALA A 193 6.86 5.25 2.25
N CYS A 194 6.50 3.96 2.40
CA CYS A 194 7.47 2.88 2.64
C CYS A 194 8.60 2.87 1.59
N CYS A 195 8.25 3.08 0.32
CA CYS A 195 9.20 3.07 -0.79
C CYS A 195 10.12 4.30 -0.82
N SER A 196 9.61 5.50 -0.51
CA SER A 196 10.44 6.71 -0.48
C SER A 196 11.41 6.67 0.70
N THR A 197 10.91 6.30 1.87
CA THR A 197 11.72 6.21 3.10
C THR A 197 12.61 4.98 3.17
N SER A 198 12.63 4.12 2.15
CA SER A 198 13.64 3.07 1.96
C SER A 198 14.72 3.44 0.94
N CYS A 199 14.56 4.57 0.25
CA CYS A 199 15.44 5.00 -0.82
C CYS A 199 16.58 5.87 -0.28
N PRO A 200 17.86 5.46 -0.38
CA PRO A 200 18.97 6.28 0.08
C PRO A 200 19.05 7.65 -0.59
N SER A 201 18.73 7.76 -1.88
CA SER A 201 18.68 9.07 -2.56
C SER A 201 17.68 10.03 -1.91
N TYR A 202 16.57 9.51 -1.37
CA TYR A 202 15.56 10.30 -0.66
C TYR A 202 15.99 10.64 0.77
N TRP A 203 16.80 9.79 1.42
CA TRP A 203 17.41 10.15 2.70
C TRP A 203 18.32 11.37 2.52
N TRP A 204 19.18 11.36 1.51
CA TRP A 204 20.17 12.42 1.33
C TRP A 204 19.62 13.71 0.72
N ASN A 205 18.57 13.63 -0.11
CA ASN A 205 18.06 14.78 -0.88
C ASN A 205 16.53 14.85 -0.86
N GLY A 206 15.89 14.42 0.24
CA GLY A 206 14.42 14.35 0.34
C GLY A 206 13.72 15.71 0.28
N ASP A 207 14.46 16.80 0.39
CA ASP A 207 14.02 18.19 0.18
C ASP A 207 13.77 18.52 -1.30
N LYS A 208 14.49 17.87 -2.23
CA LYS A 208 14.42 18.17 -3.68
C LYS A 208 14.07 16.98 -4.55
N TYR A 209 14.57 15.79 -4.22
CA TYR A 209 14.22 14.56 -4.92
C TYR A 209 12.83 14.11 -4.48
N LEU A 210 11.90 14.03 -5.44
CA LEU A 210 10.49 13.72 -5.17
C LEU A 210 10.26 12.32 -4.61
N GLY A 211 11.18 11.40 -4.89
CA GLY A 211 11.11 10.02 -4.41
C GLY A 211 10.17 9.11 -5.22
N PRO A 212 10.30 7.79 -5.02
CA PRO A 212 9.63 6.77 -5.81
C PRO A 212 8.10 6.79 -5.73
N ALA A 213 7.51 7.14 -4.59
CA ALA A 213 6.05 7.18 -4.47
C ALA A 213 5.45 8.28 -5.38
N VAL A 214 5.99 9.49 -5.27
CA VAL A 214 5.52 10.67 -6.01
C VAL A 214 5.82 10.50 -7.50
N LEU A 215 7.01 10.05 -7.87
CA LEU A 215 7.36 9.84 -9.28
C LEU A 215 6.49 8.76 -9.95
N MET A 216 6.15 7.68 -9.26
CA MET A 216 5.21 6.69 -9.80
C MET A 216 3.80 7.28 -10.00
N GLN A 217 3.36 8.18 -9.12
CA GLN A 217 2.10 8.91 -9.31
C GLN A 217 2.18 9.94 -10.45
N ALA A 218 3.31 10.62 -10.63
CA ALA A 218 3.52 11.48 -11.79
C ALA A 218 3.40 10.66 -13.09
N TYR A 219 4.02 9.48 -13.14
CA TYR A 219 3.90 8.55 -14.28
C TYR A 219 2.45 8.10 -14.50
N ARG A 220 1.71 7.77 -13.44
CA ARG A 220 0.28 7.43 -13.49
C ARG A 220 -0.55 8.48 -14.21
N TRP A 221 -0.21 9.77 -14.10
CA TRP A 221 -0.91 10.84 -14.81
C TRP A 221 -0.38 11.04 -16.23
N MET A 222 0.94 10.94 -16.45
CA MET A 222 1.57 11.08 -17.76
C MET A 222 1.06 10.07 -18.81
N ILE A 223 0.67 8.87 -18.39
CA ILE A 223 0.21 7.79 -19.28
C ILE A 223 -1.30 7.51 -19.21
N ASP A 224 -2.07 8.31 -18.46
CA ASP A 224 -3.54 8.23 -18.53
C ASP A 224 -3.98 8.92 -19.81
N THR A 225 -4.60 8.17 -20.74
CA THR A 225 -5.00 8.69 -22.06
C THR A 225 -6.06 9.80 -22.02
N ARG A 226 -6.61 10.07 -20.84
CA ARG A 226 -7.56 11.16 -20.63
C ARG A 226 -6.86 12.47 -20.27
N ASP A 227 -5.60 12.45 -19.82
CA ASP A 227 -4.85 13.64 -19.41
C ASP A 227 -4.14 14.28 -20.62
N ASP A 228 -4.30 15.59 -20.79
CA ASP A 228 -3.75 16.32 -21.95
C ASP A 228 -2.42 17.06 -21.62
N TYR A 229 -1.85 16.83 -20.44
CA TYR A 229 -0.72 17.60 -19.88
C TYR A 229 0.57 16.79 -19.70
N THR A 230 0.74 15.68 -20.43
CA THR A 230 1.92 14.82 -20.33
C THR A 230 3.22 15.60 -20.52
N GLU A 231 3.25 16.53 -21.47
CA GLU A 231 4.42 17.33 -21.83
C GLU A 231 4.83 18.30 -20.71
N GLU A 232 3.86 18.99 -20.14
CA GLU A 232 4.04 19.93 -19.03
C GLU A 232 4.47 19.19 -17.75
N ARG A 233 3.92 17.99 -17.51
CA ARG A 233 4.32 17.11 -16.40
C ARG A 233 5.76 16.62 -16.57
N LEU A 234 6.19 16.27 -17.78
CA LEU A 234 7.58 15.91 -18.08
C LEU A 234 8.51 17.11 -17.87
N ALA A 235 8.17 18.29 -18.40
CA ALA A 235 8.95 19.51 -18.25
C ALA A 235 9.14 19.89 -16.78
N GLN A 236 8.12 19.69 -15.94
CA GLN A 236 8.22 19.91 -14.50
C GLN A 236 9.29 19.03 -13.83
N LEU A 237 9.51 17.81 -14.31
CA LEU A 237 10.51 16.88 -13.78
C LEU A 237 11.91 17.13 -14.35
N ASP A 238 12.01 17.67 -15.56
CA ASP A 238 13.27 18.04 -16.23
C ASP A 238 13.76 19.44 -15.83
N SER A 239 12.93 20.23 -15.13
CA SER A 239 13.25 21.61 -14.74
C SER A 239 14.51 21.75 -13.88
N ASP A 240 14.92 20.69 -13.17
CA ASP A 240 16.09 20.68 -12.30
C ASP A 240 16.73 19.28 -12.16
N PRO A 241 18.01 19.19 -11.77
CA PRO A 241 18.73 17.92 -11.72
C PRO A 241 18.37 17.02 -10.52
N PHE A 242 17.43 17.43 -9.66
CA PHE A 242 17.10 16.72 -8.43
C PHE A 242 15.78 15.95 -8.51
N LYS A 243 14.69 16.58 -8.95
CA LYS A 243 13.32 16.03 -8.87
C LYS A 243 13.21 14.57 -9.30
N LEU A 244 13.83 14.22 -10.43
CA LEU A 244 13.85 12.86 -10.99
C LEU A 244 15.25 12.22 -10.94
N TYR A 245 16.28 12.99 -11.31
CA TYR A 245 17.59 12.44 -11.69
C TYR A 245 18.46 11.97 -10.51
N ARG A 246 18.00 12.07 -9.26
CA ARG A 246 18.66 11.40 -8.12
C ARG A 246 18.31 9.92 -7.98
N CYS A 247 17.41 9.39 -8.82
CA CYS A 247 17.17 7.95 -8.86
C CYS A 247 18.36 7.22 -9.54
N HIS A 248 19.14 6.49 -8.73
CA HIS A 248 20.28 5.67 -9.16
C HIS A 248 19.96 4.18 -9.22
N THR A 249 18.69 3.83 -9.45
CA THR A 249 18.26 2.43 -9.67
C THR A 249 18.66 1.48 -8.53
N ILE A 250 18.57 1.96 -7.28
CA ILE A 250 18.90 1.18 -6.06
C ILE A 250 17.87 0.06 -5.78
N MET A 251 16.64 0.21 -6.28
CA MET A 251 15.55 -0.78 -6.22
C MET A 251 15.00 -1.16 -4.83
N ASN A 252 15.46 -0.54 -3.74
CA ASN A 252 14.81 -0.68 -2.41
C ASN A 252 13.32 -0.34 -2.43
N CYS A 253 12.92 0.62 -3.27
CA CYS A 253 11.55 1.10 -3.39
C CYS A 253 10.57 -0.01 -3.83
N THR A 254 10.94 -0.78 -4.85
CA THR A 254 10.16 -1.93 -5.34
C THR A 254 10.20 -3.08 -4.35
N LYS A 255 11.39 -3.40 -3.81
CA LYS A 255 11.56 -4.50 -2.84
C LYS A 255 10.68 -4.33 -1.60
N THR A 256 10.52 -3.10 -1.12
CA THR A 256 9.80 -2.83 0.14
C THR A 256 8.31 -2.54 -0.06
N CYS A 257 7.81 -2.42 -1.28
CA CYS A 257 6.43 -1.99 -1.52
C CYS A 257 5.43 -3.02 -0.95
N PRO A 258 4.62 -2.67 0.06
CA PRO A 258 3.70 -3.62 0.69
C PRO A 258 2.53 -4.03 -0.23
N LYS A 259 2.36 -3.32 -1.35
CA LYS A 259 1.35 -3.60 -2.39
C LYS A 259 1.92 -4.32 -3.61
N GLY A 260 3.22 -4.65 -3.61
CA GLY A 260 3.87 -5.33 -4.74
C GLY A 260 4.01 -4.46 -6.00
N LEU A 261 3.94 -3.14 -5.88
CA LEU A 261 4.08 -2.22 -7.00
C LEU A 261 5.56 -2.01 -7.36
N ASN A 262 5.81 -1.52 -8.58
CA ASN A 262 7.17 -1.34 -9.09
C ASN A 262 7.48 0.14 -9.44
N PRO A 263 7.67 1.00 -8.43
CA PRO A 263 8.03 2.41 -8.67
C PRO A 263 9.38 2.57 -9.36
N GLY A 264 10.33 1.63 -9.18
CA GLY A 264 11.60 1.66 -9.89
C GLY A 264 11.42 1.55 -11.41
N LYS A 265 10.53 0.65 -11.87
CA LYS A 265 10.16 0.54 -13.28
C LYS A 265 9.47 1.81 -13.79
N ALA A 266 8.49 2.34 -13.04
CA ALA A 266 7.80 3.58 -13.43
C ALA A 266 8.79 4.74 -13.62
N ILE A 267 9.74 4.93 -12.69
CA ILE A 267 10.80 5.94 -12.85
C ILE A 267 11.65 5.69 -14.11
N GLY A 268 11.97 4.43 -14.41
CA GLY A 268 12.65 4.06 -15.64
C GLY A 268 11.88 4.47 -16.90
N GLU A 269 10.56 4.28 -16.93
CA GLU A 269 9.71 4.70 -18.05
C GLU A 269 9.66 6.23 -18.18
N ILE A 270 9.57 7.00 -17.08
CA ILE A 270 9.68 8.47 -17.12
C ILE A 270 10.98 8.91 -17.77
N LYS A 271 12.11 8.29 -17.39
CA LYS A 271 13.42 8.60 -17.97
C LYS A 271 13.48 8.34 -19.48
N LYS A 272 12.80 7.29 -19.97
CA LYS A 272 12.69 7.04 -21.42
C LYS A 272 11.85 8.10 -22.11
N MET A 273 10.70 8.46 -21.54
CA MET A 273 9.84 9.52 -22.09
C MET A 273 10.60 10.86 -22.21
N LEU A 274 11.38 11.23 -21.19
CA LEU A 274 12.23 12.43 -21.23
C LEU A 274 13.37 12.37 -22.24
N ALA A 275 13.82 11.17 -22.64
CA ALA A 275 14.84 11.03 -23.66
C ALA A 275 14.29 11.23 -25.08
N THR A 276 12.99 11.06 -25.28
CA THR A 276 12.34 11.06 -26.60
C THR A 276 11.36 12.21 -26.83
N TYR A 277 11.00 12.96 -25.78
CA TYR A 277 9.99 14.02 -25.88
C TYR A 277 10.54 15.30 -26.55
N GLN A 278 9.73 15.91 -27.43
CA GLN A 278 10.12 16.97 -28.38
C GLN A 278 10.65 18.24 -27.70
N GLY A 279 10.21 18.56 -26.48
CA GLY A 279 10.67 19.73 -25.73
C GLY A 279 12.19 19.76 -25.50
N LYS A 280 12.85 18.59 -25.51
CA LYS A 280 14.32 18.50 -25.39
C LYS A 280 15.04 18.82 -26.70
N GLN A 281 14.43 18.50 -27.84
CA GLN A 281 15.02 18.75 -29.17
C GLN A 281 15.08 20.25 -29.50
N ALA A 282 14.15 21.06 -28.99
CA ALA A 282 14.15 22.52 -29.16
C ALA A 282 15.16 23.26 -28.26
N ALA A 283 15.63 22.64 -27.17
CA ALA A 283 16.63 23.22 -26.26
C ALA A 283 18.09 22.85 -26.62
N THR A 284 18.27 21.85 -27.48
CA THR A 284 19.58 21.38 -27.97
C THR A 284 19.87 21.76 -29.43
N ALA A 285 18.93 22.42 -30.11
CA ALA A 285 19.08 23.01 -31.43
C ALA A 285 19.31 24.52 -31.30
#